data_AF-A0A352KYY8-F1
#
_entry.id   AF-A0A352KYY8-F1
#
_cell.length_a   1.000
_cell.length_b   1.000
_cell.length_c   1.000
_cell.angle_alpha   90.00
_cell.angle_beta   90.00
_cell.angle_gamma   90.00
#
_symmetry.space_group_name_H-M   'P 1'
#
loop_
_entity.id
_entity.type
_entity.pdbx_description
1 polymer ?
#
loop_
_entity_poly.entity_id
_entity_poly.type
_entity_poly.pdbx_seq_one_letter_code
_entity_poly.pdbx_strand_id
1 'polypeptide(L)'
;QNDAAESAFRQLRSWPLQHGRLICAAGTASAENSQKHTAAERLRELLAGKTPDWLVELHESANASGNAATPQQATITPGNTGLSSKTAHHLITAVNSEIESPSRSFQISNSPPVDAFLAAAQGPSWIPHAPESLLIQTLQPGQSLAVRARQHRLIMAALLHHLKLIESTSVASQIVAAEQQKQFNIALLDDAGVGGRGVPSLLEIWSAEQEVTVQRVCGADIRSGCLTQFDLLCCSGGSGSRQASTLGEEGRTAVRQFVAKGGDYVGICAGSYLACSGFSWGLGILDAKTKSNRWKRGRAELPLQLTPAGSEVFTRGPQTATIIYNNGPIIQPHEQPEVPDFEVLANFTAEVAQNETPAGIMIHSPAIVLGKFGQGDVLCISPHPEQSGPAGQQWITAALRHLRYGKAGTEAKTP
;
A
#
# COMPACT_ATOMS: atom_id res chain seq x y z
N GLN A 1 3.74 -9.56 6.10
CA GLN A 1 3.71 -8.42 5.16
C GLN A 1 3.16 -8.78 3.76
N ASN A 2 3.06 -10.07 3.40
CA ASN A 2 2.48 -10.51 2.12
C ASN A 2 1.05 -11.07 2.25
N ASP A 3 0.46 -10.91 3.43
CA ASP A 3 -0.87 -11.38 3.81
C ASP A 3 -1.64 -10.15 4.32
N ALA A 4 -2.78 -9.87 3.69
CA ALA A 4 -3.73 -8.82 4.00
C ALA A 4 -4.40 -9.02 5.37
N ALA A 5 -4.69 -10.25 5.79
CA ALA A 5 -5.26 -10.51 7.12
C ALA A 5 -4.25 -10.15 8.22
N GLU A 6 -3.00 -10.57 8.07
CA GLU A 6 -1.87 -10.20 8.95
C GLU A 6 -1.58 -8.69 8.92
N SER A 7 -1.73 -8.04 7.75
CA SER A 7 -1.59 -6.58 7.66
C SER A 7 -2.68 -5.86 8.45
N ALA A 8 -3.94 -6.25 8.25
CA ALA A 8 -5.07 -5.67 8.98
C ALA A 8 -4.93 -5.95 10.48
N PHE A 9 -4.57 -7.17 10.85
CA PHE A 9 -4.34 -7.61 12.22
C PHE A 9 -3.39 -6.70 13.01
N ARG A 10 -2.25 -6.30 12.43
CA ARG A 10 -1.31 -5.39 13.09
C ARG A 10 -1.93 -4.02 13.38
N GLN A 11 -2.77 -3.54 12.47
CA GLN A 11 -3.41 -2.23 12.58
C GLN A 11 -4.57 -2.26 13.58
N LEU A 12 -5.39 -3.32 13.55
CA LEU A 12 -6.50 -3.54 14.48
C LEU A 12 -6.07 -3.51 15.95
N ARG A 13 -4.88 -4.04 16.26
CA ARG A 13 -4.32 -4.05 17.62
C ARG A 13 -4.11 -2.66 18.22
N SER A 14 -3.97 -1.64 17.37
CA SER A 14 -3.70 -0.26 17.79
C SER A 14 -4.98 0.57 18.00
N TRP A 15 -6.15 0.02 17.70
CA TRP A 15 -7.40 0.78 17.77
C TRP A 15 -7.83 1.04 19.21
N PRO A 16 -8.25 2.28 19.52
CA PRO A 16 -8.72 2.63 20.85
C PRO A 16 -10.06 1.95 21.10
N LEU A 17 -10.12 1.11 22.14
CA LEU A 17 -11.37 0.50 22.61
C LEU A 17 -11.90 1.31 23.78
N GLN A 18 -13.19 1.67 23.75
CA GLN A 18 -13.86 2.32 24.88
C GLN A 18 -14.20 1.31 25.98
N HIS A 19 -14.60 0.11 25.57
CA HIS A 19 -15.01 -0.97 26.45
C HIS A 19 -14.50 -2.31 25.90
N GLY A 20 -14.51 -3.34 26.74
CA GLY A 20 -14.15 -4.70 26.36
C GLY A 20 -12.66 -4.89 26.05
N ARG A 21 -12.34 -6.00 25.38
CA ARG A 21 -10.98 -6.36 25.04
C ARG A 21 -10.94 -7.05 23.68
N LEU A 22 -10.12 -6.54 22.76
CA LEU A 22 -9.78 -7.22 21.52
C LEU A 22 -8.48 -8.03 21.72
N ILE A 23 -8.52 -9.32 21.42
CA ILE A 23 -7.35 -10.20 21.46
C ILE A 23 -7.09 -10.69 20.06
N CYS A 24 -6.00 -10.20 19.49
CA CYS A 24 -5.55 -10.55 18.16
C CYS A 24 -4.47 -11.65 18.29
N ALA A 25 -4.70 -12.85 17.77
CA ALA A 25 -3.69 -13.90 17.64
C ALA A 25 -3.58 -14.43 16.18
N ALA A 26 -2.36 -14.78 15.74
CA ALA A 26 -2.14 -15.32 14.40
C ALA A 26 -2.52 -16.82 14.36
N GLY A 27 -3.32 -17.22 13.36
CA GLY A 27 -3.86 -18.57 13.24
C GLY A 27 -2.98 -19.58 12.48
N THR A 28 -1.90 -19.12 11.84
CA THR A 28 -1.01 -19.98 11.04
C THR A 28 -0.02 -20.71 11.92
N ALA A 29 0.01 -22.04 11.79
CA ALA A 29 1.08 -22.86 12.33
C ALA A 29 2.43 -22.53 11.64
N SER A 30 3.55 -22.66 12.35
CA SER A 30 4.86 -22.76 11.70
C SER A 30 4.85 -23.94 10.71
N ALA A 31 5.75 -23.94 9.72
CA ALA A 31 5.88 -25.05 8.77
C ALA A 31 6.11 -26.41 9.44
N GLU A 32 6.58 -26.42 10.70
CA GLU A 32 6.76 -27.61 11.53
C GLU A 32 5.49 -28.06 12.28
N ASN A 33 4.52 -27.15 12.53
CA ASN A 33 3.30 -27.41 13.29
C ASN A 33 2.05 -27.67 12.43
N SER A 34 2.09 -27.39 11.13
CA SER A 34 0.94 -27.51 10.23
C SER A 34 0.47 -28.96 10.01
N GLN A 35 1.34 -29.95 10.24
CA GLN A 35 1.03 -31.37 10.04
C GLN A 35 0.63 -32.13 11.33
N LYS A 36 0.64 -31.49 12.51
CA LYS A 36 0.47 -32.19 13.80
C LYS A 36 -0.77 -31.82 14.61
N HIS A 37 -1.45 -30.71 14.32
CA HIS A 37 -2.58 -30.24 15.14
C HIS A 37 -3.85 -29.91 14.33
N THR A 38 -4.98 -30.47 14.75
CA THR A 38 -6.32 -30.15 14.24
C THR A 38 -6.66 -28.67 14.45
N ALA A 39 -7.61 -28.13 13.68
CA ALA A 39 -8.09 -26.75 13.87
C ALA A 39 -8.61 -26.50 15.30
N ALA A 40 -9.22 -27.52 15.93
CA ALA A 40 -9.71 -27.45 17.30
C ALA A 40 -8.60 -27.37 18.35
N GLU A 41 -7.49 -28.11 18.18
CA GLU A 41 -6.33 -28.03 19.08
C GLU A 41 -5.67 -26.66 19.00
N ARG A 42 -5.47 -26.14 17.79
CA ARG A 42 -4.93 -24.81 17.56
C ARG A 42 -5.81 -23.72 18.16
N LEU A 43 -7.14 -23.80 17.97
CA LEU A 43 -8.06 -22.85 18.58
C LEU A 43 -8.00 -22.91 20.11
N ARG A 44 -7.88 -24.09 20.70
CA ARG A 44 -7.73 -24.27 22.15
C ARG A 44 -6.47 -23.58 22.69
N GLU A 45 -5.35 -23.74 21.99
CA GLU A 45 -4.09 -23.07 22.32
C GLU A 45 -4.20 -21.54 22.21
N LEU A 46 -4.81 -21.04 21.13
CA LEU A 46 -5.01 -19.60 20.93
C LEU A 46 -5.90 -18.97 22.00
N LEU A 47 -6.95 -19.68 22.42
CA LEU A 47 -7.81 -19.23 23.50
C LEU A 47 -7.07 -19.23 24.84
N ALA A 48 -6.22 -20.23 25.11
CA ALA A 48 -5.41 -20.34 26.33
C ALA A 48 -6.25 -20.05 27.60
N GLY A 49 -7.40 -20.74 27.73
CA GLY A 49 -8.31 -20.61 28.88
C GLY A 49 -9.22 -19.37 28.86
N LYS A 50 -9.21 -18.57 27.79
CA LYS A 50 -10.12 -17.42 27.63
C LYS A 50 -11.46 -17.85 27.04
N THR A 51 -12.52 -17.14 27.43
CA THR A 51 -13.91 -17.34 26.94
C THR A 51 -14.39 -16.06 26.25
N PRO A 52 -14.09 -15.88 24.95
CA PRO A 52 -14.52 -14.69 24.23
C PRO A 52 -16.04 -14.73 23.95
N ASP A 53 -16.69 -13.57 23.90
CA ASP A 53 -18.07 -13.46 23.41
C ASP A 53 -18.14 -13.62 21.89
N TRP A 54 -17.08 -13.18 21.19
CA TRP A 54 -16.94 -13.22 19.74
C TRP A 54 -15.62 -13.83 19.30
N LEU A 55 -15.66 -14.72 18.31
CA LEU A 55 -14.51 -15.24 17.58
C LEU A 55 -14.60 -14.81 16.12
N VAL A 56 -13.64 -14.00 15.66
CA VAL A 56 -13.60 -13.54 14.27
C VAL A 56 -12.33 -14.06 13.60
N GLU A 57 -12.52 -14.74 12.48
CA GLU A 57 -11.44 -15.35 11.70
C GLU A 57 -11.25 -14.56 10.40
N LEU A 58 -10.02 -14.10 10.13
CA LEU A 58 -9.68 -13.37 8.91
C LEU A 58 -8.93 -14.31 7.96
N HIS A 59 -9.46 -14.47 6.74
CA HIS A 59 -8.97 -15.38 5.71
C HIS A 59 -8.73 -14.67 4.38
N GLU A 60 -7.89 -15.30 3.57
CA GLU A 60 -7.68 -14.96 2.18
C GLU A 60 -7.94 -16.21 1.34
N SER A 61 -8.75 -16.08 0.29
CA SER A 61 -8.95 -17.19 -0.64
C SER A 61 -7.61 -17.48 -1.34
N ALA A 62 -6.97 -18.61 -1.05
CA ALA A 62 -5.76 -19.01 -1.78
C ALA A 62 -6.07 -19.21 -3.27
N ASN A 63 -5.10 -18.89 -4.12
CA ASN A 63 -5.10 -19.41 -5.50
C ASN A 63 -5.00 -20.94 -5.42
N ALA A 64 -6.12 -21.65 -5.50
CA ALA A 64 -6.12 -23.09 -5.65
C ALA A 64 -5.34 -23.43 -6.94
N SER A 65 -4.14 -23.96 -6.79
CA SER A 65 -3.36 -24.52 -7.87
C SER A 65 -4.14 -25.68 -8.48
N GLY A 66 -4.80 -25.43 -9.62
CA GLY A 66 -5.25 -26.46 -10.55
C GLY A 66 -6.36 -27.39 -10.04
N ASN A 67 -7.55 -26.85 -9.74
CA ASN A 67 -8.88 -27.42 -9.99
C ASN A 67 -9.88 -26.92 -8.94
N ALA A 68 -10.93 -26.22 -9.39
CA ALA A 68 -12.34 -26.49 -9.08
C ALA A 68 -13.20 -25.27 -9.44
N ALA A 69 -14.34 -25.55 -10.05
CA ALA A 69 -15.38 -24.62 -10.49
C ALA A 69 -16.13 -23.93 -9.33
N THR A 70 -15.43 -23.48 -8.30
CA THR A 70 -16.01 -22.68 -7.21
C THR A 70 -15.79 -21.20 -7.55
N PRO A 71 -16.85 -20.39 -7.65
CA PRO A 71 -16.70 -18.94 -7.78
C PRO A 71 -15.84 -18.44 -6.61
N GLN A 72 -14.63 -17.96 -6.88
CA GLN A 72 -13.83 -17.29 -5.87
C GLN A 72 -14.51 -15.94 -5.61
N GLN A 73 -15.23 -15.86 -4.50
CA GLN A 73 -15.93 -14.66 -4.07
C GLN A 73 -15.45 -14.28 -2.67
N ALA A 74 -15.54 -12.98 -2.37
CA ALA A 74 -15.35 -12.50 -1.01
C ALA A 74 -16.60 -12.88 -0.20
N THR A 75 -16.42 -13.39 1.02
CA THR A 75 -17.54 -13.89 1.83
C THR A 75 -17.43 -13.49 3.29
N ILE A 76 -18.61 -13.40 3.93
CA ILE A 76 -18.74 -13.43 5.38
C ILE A 76 -19.57 -14.66 5.73
N THR A 77 -18.99 -15.58 6.49
CA THR A 77 -19.63 -16.82 6.95
C THR A 77 -19.95 -16.69 8.43
N PRO A 78 -21.22 -16.49 8.83
CA PRO A 78 -21.61 -16.54 10.24
C PRO A 78 -21.58 -17.96 10.79
N GLY A 79 -21.35 -18.09 12.10
CA GLY A 79 -21.57 -19.33 12.83
C GLY A 79 -23.06 -19.67 12.96
N ASN A 80 -23.37 -20.77 13.64
CA ASN A 80 -24.75 -21.29 13.74
C ASN A 80 -25.67 -20.53 14.72
N THR A 81 -25.25 -19.34 15.17
CA THR A 81 -25.99 -18.50 16.12
C THR A 81 -26.83 -17.44 15.39
N GLY A 82 -27.98 -17.08 15.95
CA GLY A 82 -28.89 -16.10 15.31
C GLY A 82 -28.35 -14.66 15.26
N LEU A 83 -27.46 -14.29 16.19
CA LEU A 83 -26.91 -12.92 16.27
C LEU A 83 -25.81 -12.69 15.23
N SER A 84 -24.87 -13.63 15.05
CA SER A 84 -23.86 -13.58 13.98
C SER A 84 -24.48 -13.46 12.59
N SER A 85 -25.57 -14.19 12.31
CA SER A 85 -26.30 -14.12 11.04
C SER A 85 -26.90 -12.74 10.76
N LYS A 86 -27.52 -12.10 11.76
CA LYS A 86 -28.04 -10.71 11.63
C LYS A 86 -26.90 -9.71 11.46
N THR A 87 -25.82 -9.89 12.22
CA THR A 87 -24.65 -9.01 12.20
C THR A 87 -23.97 -9.06 10.83
N ALA A 88 -23.82 -10.24 10.23
CA ALA A 88 -23.15 -10.42 8.95
C ALA A 88 -23.76 -9.58 7.81
N HIS A 89 -25.09 -9.41 7.77
CA HIS A 89 -25.76 -8.56 6.79
C HIS A 89 -25.39 -7.07 6.93
N HIS A 90 -25.26 -6.59 8.16
CA HIS A 90 -24.80 -5.23 8.44
C HIS A 90 -23.34 -5.03 7.99
N LEU A 91 -22.49 -6.01 8.27
CA LEU A 91 -21.07 -5.97 7.89
C LEU A 91 -20.86 -6.00 6.37
N ILE A 92 -21.63 -6.83 5.65
CA ILE A 92 -21.61 -6.86 4.18
C ILE A 92 -22.00 -5.50 3.59
N THR A 93 -23.04 -4.88 4.15
CA THR A 93 -23.48 -3.55 3.69
C THR A 93 -22.35 -2.53 3.84
N ALA A 94 -21.65 -2.55 4.98
CA ALA A 94 -20.54 -1.64 5.23
C ALA A 94 -19.38 -1.83 4.24
N VAL A 95 -18.88 -3.06 4.06
CA VAL A 95 -17.73 -3.31 3.17
C VAL A 95 -18.08 -3.12 1.69
N ASN A 96 -19.29 -3.49 1.27
CA ASN A 96 -19.71 -3.35 -0.13
C ASN A 96 -19.96 -1.90 -0.53
N SER A 97 -20.16 -0.98 0.43
CA SER A 97 -20.31 0.45 0.14
C SER A 97 -19.08 1.07 -0.53
N GLU A 98 -17.90 0.46 -0.37
CA GLU A 98 -16.65 0.89 -1.00
C GLU A 98 -16.21 0.01 -2.19
N ILE A 99 -17.02 -0.98 -2.58
CA ILE A 99 -16.70 -1.88 -3.70
C ILE A 99 -17.48 -1.44 -4.93
N GLU A 100 -16.75 -0.90 -5.91
CA GLU A 100 -17.34 -0.42 -7.17
C GLU A 100 -17.75 -1.56 -8.11
N SER A 101 -17.00 -2.68 -8.10
CA SER A 101 -17.24 -3.81 -9.00
C SER A 101 -18.17 -4.85 -8.35
N PRO A 102 -19.41 -5.06 -8.83
CA PRO A 102 -20.36 -5.99 -8.20
C PRO A 102 -19.86 -7.44 -8.14
N SER A 103 -19.01 -7.83 -9.08
CA SER A 103 -18.37 -9.17 -9.10
C SER A 103 -17.38 -9.40 -7.95
N ARG A 104 -16.98 -8.34 -7.24
CA ARG A 104 -16.05 -8.39 -6.11
C ARG A 104 -16.75 -8.18 -4.77
N SER A 105 -18.06 -7.93 -4.77
CA SER A 105 -18.84 -7.68 -3.56
C SER A 105 -18.87 -8.91 -2.66
N PHE A 106 -18.82 -8.67 -1.35
CA PHE A 106 -18.98 -9.69 -0.33
C PHE A 106 -20.40 -10.27 -0.35
N GLN A 107 -20.48 -11.57 -0.13
CA GLN A 107 -21.74 -12.31 0.01
C GLN A 107 -21.76 -13.12 1.31
N ILE A 108 -22.96 -13.47 1.78
CA ILE A 108 -23.09 -14.44 2.87
C ILE A 108 -22.76 -15.83 2.33
N SER A 109 -21.90 -16.56 3.03
CA SER A 109 -21.70 -17.99 2.80
C SER A 109 -22.24 -18.79 3.98
N ASN A 110 -22.80 -19.97 3.70
CA ASN A 110 -23.20 -20.95 4.72
C ASN A 110 -22.21 -22.14 4.79
N SER A 111 -21.10 -22.05 4.07
CA SER A 111 -20.11 -23.11 3.95
C SER A 111 -18.72 -22.56 4.27
N PRO A 112 -18.21 -22.75 5.50
CA PRO A 112 -16.84 -22.37 5.83
C PRO A 112 -15.82 -23.27 5.10
N PRO A 113 -14.60 -22.78 4.85
CA PRO A 113 -13.48 -23.63 4.45
C PRO A 113 -13.23 -24.77 5.42
N VAL A 114 -12.73 -25.91 4.93
CA VAL A 114 -12.49 -27.13 5.72
C VAL A 114 -11.54 -26.89 6.91
N ASP A 115 -10.56 -26.01 6.76
CA ASP A 115 -9.55 -25.70 7.78
C ASP A 115 -9.92 -24.52 8.70
N ALA A 116 -11.13 -23.96 8.57
CA ALA A 116 -11.57 -22.83 9.38
C ALA A 116 -11.77 -23.19 10.86
N PHE A 117 -11.34 -22.30 11.76
CA PHE A 117 -11.66 -22.40 13.19
C PHE A 117 -13.16 -22.26 13.46
N LEU A 118 -13.93 -21.69 12.53
CA LEU A 118 -15.39 -21.55 12.66
C LEU A 118 -16.07 -22.86 13.04
N ALA A 119 -15.72 -23.98 12.39
CA ALA A 119 -16.30 -25.29 12.70
C ALA A 119 -15.87 -25.80 14.09
N ALA A 120 -14.61 -25.54 14.46
CA ALA A 120 -14.06 -25.94 15.76
C ALA A 120 -14.61 -25.14 16.94
N ALA A 121 -15.10 -23.92 16.70
CA ALA A 121 -15.68 -23.05 17.73
C ALA A 121 -17.13 -23.43 18.11
N GLN A 122 -17.79 -24.27 17.31
CA GLN A 122 -19.18 -24.66 17.54
C GLN A 122 -19.28 -25.79 18.58
N GLY A 123 -19.47 -25.39 19.84
CA GLY A 123 -19.92 -26.27 20.92
C GLY A 123 -19.04 -27.48 21.29
N PRO A 124 -17.71 -27.43 21.24
CA PRO A 124 -16.93 -28.48 21.86
C PRO A 124 -17.02 -28.38 23.39
N SER A 125 -16.93 -29.52 24.10
CA SER A 125 -17.09 -29.61 25.56
C SER A 125 -16.15 -28.71 26.38
N TRP A 126 -15.05 -28.24 25.79
CA TRP A 126 -14.04 -27.40 26.43
C TRP A 126 -14.29 -25.89 26.25
N ILE A 127 -15.29 -25.48 25.47
CA ILE A 127 -15.78 -24.10 25.41
C ILE A 127 -17.18 -24.09 26.06
N PRO A 128 -17.30 -23.67 27.34
CA PRO A 128 -18.55 -23.77 28.10
C PRO A 128 -19.73 -23.03 27.46
N HIS A 129 -19.43 -21.92 26.76
CA HIS A 129 -20.39 -21.13 26.00
C HIS A 129 -19.82 -20.86 24.60
N ALA A 130 -20.48 -21.40 23.57
CA ALA A 130 -20.03 -21.21 22.19
C ALA A 130 -20.06 -19.70 21.85
N PRO A 131 -18.94 -19.11 21.41
CA PRO A 131 -18.91 -17.70 21.03
C PRO A 131 -19.74 -17.46 19.78
N GLU A 132 -20.25 -16.24 19.65
CA GLU A 132 -20.65 -15.73 18.34
C GLU A 132 -19.44 -15.77 17.41
N SER A 133 -19.63 -16.17 16.15
CA SER A 133 -18.49 -16.38 15.28
C SER A 133 -18.72 -15.93 13.85
N LEU A 134 -17.65 -15.43 13.23
CA LEU A 134 -17.62 -14.94 11.87
C LEU A 134 -16.31 -15.36 11.23
N LEU A 135 -16.37 -15.86 9.99
CA LEU A 135 -15.22 -15.96 9.11
C LEU A 135 -15.36 -14.94 7.99
N ILE A 136 -14.32 -14.15 7.79
CA ILE A 136 -14.25 -13.10 6.76
C ILE A 136 -13.19 -13.53 5.76
N GLN A 137 -13.60 -13.79 4.52
CA GLN A 137 -12.70 -14.19 3.45
C GLN A 137 -12.63 -13.11 2.38
N THR A 138 -11.45 -12.52 2.17
CA THR A 138 -11.21 -11.58 1.06
C THR A 138 -10.83 -12.33 -0.22
N LEU A 139 -11.11 -11.70 -1.37
CA LEU A 139 -10.81 -12.25 -2.70
C LEU A 139 -9.40 -11.86 -3.15
N GLN A 140 -8.46 -12.81 -3.18
CA GLN A 140 -7.07 -12.53 -3.56
C GLN A 140 -6.85 -12.19 -5.05
N PRO A 141 -7.41 -12.95 -6.03
CA PRO A 141 -7.09 -12.73 -7.45
C PRO A 141 -7.39 -11.33 -7.95
N GLY A 142 -6.37 -10.68 -8.50
CA GLY A 142 -6.49 -9.37 -9.14
C GLY A 142 -6.93 -8.25 -8.19
N GLN A 143 -6.73 -8.39 -6.88
CA GLN A 143 -6.80 -7.30 -5.90
C GLN A 143 -5.45 -7.14 -5.20
N SER A 144 -5.08 -5.89 -4.91
CA SER A 144 -3.87 -5.61 -4.15
C SER A 144 -4.01 -6.07 -2.70
N LEU A 145 -2.88 -6.18 -2.00
CA LEU A 145 -2.89 -6.53 -0.58
C LEU A 145 -3.55 -5.41 0.22
N ALA A 146 -3.25 -4.13 -0.06
CA ALA A 146 -3.81 -3.02 0.69
C ALA A 146 -5.34 -2.92 0.58
N VAL A 147 -5.92 -3.17 -0.60
CA VAL A 147 -7.39 -3.18 -0.78
C VAL A 147 -8.03 -4.24 0.11
N ARG A 148 -7.47 -5.45 0.14
CA ARG A 148 -8.00 -6.56 0.95
C ARG A 148 -7.79 -6.34 2.44
N ALA A 149 -6.65 -5.75 2.82
CA ALA A 149 -6.41 -5.35 4.21
C ALA A 149 -7.44 -4.29 4.66
N ARG A 150 -7.76 -3.32 3.79
CA ARG A 150 -8.81 -2.34 4.06
C ARG A 150 -10.18 -2.99 4.21
N GLN A 151 -10.54 -3.97 3.38
CA GLN A 151 -11.79 -4.70 3.52
C GLN A 151 -11.90 -5.39 4.89
N HIS A 152 -10.84 -6.05 5.36
CA HIS A 152 -10.80 -6.59 6.72
C HIS A 152 -10.98 -5.50 7.78
N ARG A 153 -10.28 -4.36 7.65
CA ARG A 153 -10.44 -3.22 8.57
C ARG A 153 -11.87 -2.69 8.58
N LEU A 154 -12.50 -2.46 7.44
CA LEU A 154 -13.88 -1.95 7.37
C LEU A 154 -14.87 -2.89 8.06
N ILE A 155 -14.75 -4.20 7.82
CA ILE A 155 -15.63 -5.19 8.45
C ILE A 155 -15.42 -5.21 9.96
N MET A 156 -14.16 -5.20 10.42
CA MET A 156 -13.86 -5.17 11.84
C MET A 156 -14.31 -3.88 12.52
N ALA A 157 -14.12 -2.72 11.87
CA ALA A 157 -14.60 -1.44 12.40
C ALA A 157 -16.13 -1.44 12.52
N ALA A 158 -16.85 -1.93 11.51
CA ALA A 158 -18.30 -2.06 11.55
C ALA A 158 -18.76 -3.00 12.68
N LEU A 159 -18.09 -4.15 12.87
CA LEU A 159 -18.40 -5.08 13.96
C LEU A 159 -18.15 -4.45 15.32
N LEU A 160 -16.97 -3.91 15.56
CA LEU A 160 -16.60 -3.32 16.85
C LEU A 160 -17.51 -2.13 17.20
N HIS A 161 -17.89 -1.33 16.20
CA HIS A 161 -18.85 -0.25 16.39
C HIS A 161 -20.25 -0.78 16.72
N HIS A 162 -20.73 -1.81 16.01
CA HIS A 162 -22.01 -2.48 16.31
C HIS A 162 -22.04 -3.02 17.74
N LEU A 163 -20.92 -3.56 18.23
CA LEU A 163 -20.73 -4.04 19.59
C LEU A 163 -20.44 -2.93 20.62
N LYS A 164 -20.41 -1.66 20.19
CA LYS A 164 -20.11 -0.48 21.03
C LYS A 164 -18.74 -0.54 21.72
N LEU A 165 -17.77 -1.21 21.09
CA LEU A 165 -16.38 -1.30 21.55
C LEU A 165 -15.55 -0.10 21.08
N ILE A 166 -15.98 0.56 19.99
CA ILE A 166 -15.37 1.78 19.44
C ILE A 166 -16.45 2.82 19.15
N GLU A 167 -16.08 4.11 19.11
CA GLU A 167 -17.02 5.21 18.88
C GLU A 167 -17.36 5.44 17.40
N SER A 168 -16.43 5.15 16.50
CA SER A 168 -16.56 5.51 15.08
C SER A 168 -15.89 4.46 14.19
N THR A 169 -16.52 4.15 13.06
CA THR A 169 -15.94 3.28 12.03
C THR A 169 -14.76 3.92 11.29
N SER A 170 -14.51 5.22 11.48
CA SER A 170 -13.37 5.94 10.90
C SER A 170 -12.00 5.38 11.31
N VAL A 171 -11.92 4.62 12.40
CA VAL A 171 -10.69 3.89 12.79
C VAL A 171 -10.21 2.91 11.71
N ALA A 172 -11.07 2.51 10.77
CA ALA A 172 -10.66 1.73 9.59
C ALA A 172 -9.58 2.42 8.73
N SER A 173 -9.50 3.75 8.80
CA SER A 173 -8.50 4.58 8.14
C SER A 173 -7.25 4.83 8.99
N GLN A 174 -7.24 4.38 10.25
CA GLN A 174 -6.07 4.42 11.12
C GLN A 174 -5.15 3.24 10.76
N ILE A 175 -4.00 3.57 10.16
CA ILE A 175 -3.04 2.62 9.60
C ILE A 175 -1.74 2.62 10.41
N VAL A 176 -1.33 3.79 10.92
CA VAL A 176 -0.13 3.94 11.75
C VAL A 176 -0.53 3.82 13.21
N ALA A 177 0.14 2.93 13.94
CA ALA A 177 -0.11 2.75 15.37
C ALA A 177 0.42 3.95 16.17
N ALA A 178 -0.16 4.23 17.34
CA ALA A 178 0.20 5.40 18.15
C ALA A 178 1.69 5.40 18.53
N GLU A 179 2.26 4.23 18.82
CA GLU A 179 3.67 4.04 19.12
C GLU A 179 4.61 4.33 17.93
N GLN A 180 4.10 4.28 16.70
CA GLN A 180 4.83 4.53 15.46
C GLN A 180 4.73 5.99 14.98
N GLN A 181 3.88 6.82 15.61
CA GLN A 181 3.71 8.22 15.19
C GLN A 181 4.97 9.08 15.30
N LYS A 182 5.94 8.66 16.14
CA LYS A 182 7.23 9.35 16.28
C LYS A 182 8.26 8.95 15.21
N GLN A 183 7.96 7.94 14.40
CA GLN A 183 8.83 7.45 13.34
C GLN A 183 8.54 8.19 12.02
N PHE A 184 9.42 8.06 11.04
CA PHE A 184 9.17 8.56 9.70
C PHE A 184 8.28 7.56 8.93
N ASN A 185 7.03 7.94 8.71
CA ASN A 185 5.98 7.08 8.20
C ASN A 185 5.81 7.25 6.69
N ILE A 186 5.96 6.15 5.94
CA ILE A 186 5.82 6.10 4.48
C ILE A 186 4.53 5.38 4.10
N ALA A 187 3.66 6.07 3.36
CA ALA A 187 2.55 5.47 2.64
C ALA A 187 3.04 4.97 1.28
N LEU A 188 2.93 3.67 1.02
CA LEU A 188 3.27 3.05 -0.26
C LEU A 188 1.98 2.64 -0.98
N LEU A 189 1.66 3.30 -2.10
CA LEU A 189 0.46 2.97 -2.87
C LEU A 189 0.54 1.53 -3.39
N ASP A 190 -0.46 0.72 -3.04
CA ASP A 190 -0.63 -0.66 -3.49
C ASP A 190 -2.10 -0.88 -3.91
N ASP A 191 -2.39 -0.65 -5.18
CA ASP A 191 -3.74 -0.70 -5.72
C ASP A 191 -3.75 -0.96 -7.24
N ALA A 192 -4.92 -0.97 -7.88
CA ALA A 192 -5.05 -1.12 -9.31
C ALA A 192 -4.17 -0.11 -10.08
N GLY A 193 -3.38 -0.63 -11.03
CA GLY A 193 -2.41 0.18 -11.77
C GLY A 193 -1.01 0.18 -11.16
N VAL A 194 -0.80 -0.30 -9.94
CA VAL A 194 0.53 -0.62 -9.42
C VAL A 194 0.95 -2.01 -9.91
N GLY A 195 2.23 -2.20 -10.24
CA GLY A 195 2.70 -3.50 -10.73
C GLY A 195 4.21 -3.71 -10.69
N GLY A 196 4.63 -4.92 -11.04
CA GLY A 196 6.03 -5.33 -11.03
C GLY A 196 6.59 -5.54 -9.61
N ARG A 197 7.91 -5.38 -9.47
CA ARG A 197 8.63 -5.59 -8.20
C ARG A 197 8.79 -4.32 -7.36
N GLY A 198 8.21 -3.19 -7.77
CA GLY A 198 8.38 -1.89 -7.09
C GLY A 198 7.98 -1.94 -5.61
N VAL A 199 6.74 -2.36 -5.30
CA VAL A 199 6.25 -2.48 -3.91
C VAL A 199 7.13 -3.40 -3.05
N PRO A 200 7.39 -4.67 -3.41
CA PRO A 200 8.23 -5.53 -2.57
C PRO A 200 9.66 -5.02 -2.42
N SER A 201 10.27 -4.46 -3.47
CA SER A 201 11.62 -3.88 -3.40
C SER A 201 11.68 -2.68 -2.46
N LEU A 202 10.72 -1.75 -2.53
CA LEU A 202 10.70 -0.59 -1.65
C LEU A 202 10.45 -0.96 -0.19
N LEU A 203 9.60 -1.97 0.06
CA LEU A 203 9.41 -2.52 1.40
C LEU A 203 10.72 -3.08 1.97
N GLU A 204 11.45 -3.85 1.17
CA GLU A 204 12.74 -4.43 1.57
C GLU A 204 13.78 -3.34 1.89
N ILE A 205 13.93 -2.35 1.00
CA ILE A 205 14.94 -1.29 1.14
C ILE A 205 14.63 -0.37 2.32
N TRP A 206 13.40 0.15 2.42
CA TRP A 206 13.07 1.17 3.40
C TRP A 206 12.76 0.62 4.79
N SER A 207 12.25 -0.61 4.92
CA SER A 207 12.07 -1.23 6.23
C SER A 207 13.38 -1.59 6.93
N ALA A 208 14.51 -1.53 6.22
CA ALA A 208 15.84 -1.71 6.79
C ALA A 208 16.39 -0.42 7.45
N GLU A 209 15.81 0.75 7.16
CA GLU A 209 16.22 2.02 7.78
C GLU A 209 15.62 2.16 9.19
N GLN A 210 16.43 2.61 10.13
CA GLN A 210 16.01 2.81 11.52
C GLN A 210 14.97 3.93 11.61
N GLU A 211 13.95 3.72 12.46
CA GLU A 211 12.86 4.67 12.69
C GLU A 211 12.09 5.05 11.41
N VAL A 212 12.05 4.13 10.44
CA VAL A 212 11.22 4.23 9.25
C VAL A 212 10.19 3.12 9.27
N THR A 213 8.95 3.49 9.01
CA THR A 213 7.81 2.57 8.86
C THR A 213 7.24 2.71 7.46
N VAL A 214 6.99 1.58 6.81
CA VAL A 214 6.35 1.55 5.50
C VAL A 214 5.03 0.81 5.60
N GLN A 215 3.95 1.50 5.25
CA GLN A 215 2.62 0.93 5.23
C GLN A 215 2.07 0.97 3.81
N ARG A 216 1.51 -0.15 3.36
CA ARG A 216 0.77 -0.17 2.10
C ARG A 216 -0.58 0.51 2.27
N VAL A 217 -0.96 1.36 1.33
CA VAL A 217 -2.25 2.06 1.31
C VAL A 217 -2.93 1.88 -0.05
N CYS A 218 -4.26 1.79 -0.08
CA CYS A 218 -5.02 1.80 -1.33
C CYS A 218 -5.67 3.18 -1.58
N GLY A 219 -6.28 3.36 -2.76
CA GLY A 219 -6.95 4.61 -3.11
C GLY A 219 -8.09 4.98 -2.15
N ALA A 220 -8.82 3.99 -1.64
CA ALA A 220 -9.88 4.22 -0.65
C ALA A 220 -9.32 4.66 0.71
N ASP A 221 -8.16 4.16 1.15
CA ASP A 221 -7.48 4.66 2.35
C ASP A 221 -7.13 6.15 2.20
N ILE A 222 -6.60 6.54 1.04
CA ILE A 222 -6.23 7.92 0.74
C ILE A 222 -7.46 8.84 0.71
N ARG A 223 -8.55 8.42 0.06
CA ARG A 223 -9.82 9.17 0.05
C ARG A 223 -10.40 9.35 1.44
N SER A 224 -10.22 8.36 2.32
CA SER A 224 -10.64 8.45 3.72
C SER A 224 -9.66 9.20 4.63
N GLY A 225 -8.68 9.92 4.08
CA GLY A 225 -7.82 10.84 4.82
C GLY A 225 -6.62 10.20 5.53
N CYS A 226 -6.23 8.97 5.16
CA CYS A 226 -5.14 8.27 5.85
C CYS A 226 -3.79 9.00 5.78
N LEU A 227 -3.56 9.84 4.75
CA LEU A 227 -2.31 10.54 4.49
C LEU A 227 -1.85 11.47 5.63
N THR A 228 -2.75 11.88 6.51
CA THR A 228 -2.43 12.68 7.70
C THR A 228 -1.51 11.96 8.71
N GLN A 229 -1.35 10.64 8.56
CA GLN A 229 -0.51 9.79 9.41
C GLN A 229 0.91 9.57 8.85
N PHE A 230 1.23 10.18 7.69
CA PHE A 230 2.44 9.88 6.94
C PHE A 230 3.26 11.14 6.68
N ASP A 231 4.56 10.96 6.50
CA ASP A 231 5.48 12.01 6.10
C ASP A 231 5.75 11.96 4.59
N LEU A 232 5.59 10.78 3.97
CA LEU A 232 5.89 10.55 2.56
C LEU A 232 4.86 9.61 1.91
N LEU A 233 4.42 9.94 0.71
CA LEU A 233 3.66 9.05 -0.18
C LEU A 233 4.54 8.61 -1.35
N CYS A 234 4.66 7.30 -1.55
CA CYS A 234 5.32 6.71 -2.71
C CYS A 234 4.33 6.03 -3.65
N CYS A 235 4.37 6.42 -4.92
CA CYS A 235 3.69 5.75 -6.03
C CYS A 235 4.75 5.06 -6.91
N SER A 236 4.77 3.73 -6.91
CA SER A 236 5.75 2.95 -7.68
C SER A 236 5.30 2.70 -9.14
N GLY A 237 6.01 1.80 -9.83
CA GLY A 237 5.77 1.46 -11.23
C GLY A 237 4.38 0.85 -11.54
N GLY A 238 4.07 0.76 -12.83
CA GLY A 238 2.79 0.23 -13.35
C GLY A 238 2.17 1.13 -14.42
N SER A 239 0.94 1.59 -14.21
CA SER A 239 0.18 2.46 -15.13
C SER A 239 -0.31 3.71 -14.39
N GLY A 240 0.29 4.86 -14.70
CA GLY A 240 -0.02 6.13 -14.03
C GLY A 240 -1.50 6.54 -14.17
N SER A 241 -2.11 6.35 -15.34
CA SER A 241 -3.53 6.66 -15.54
C SER A 241 -4.46 5.73 -14.75
N ARG A 242 -4.09 4.45 -14.56
CA ARG A 242 -4.85 3.53 -13.70
C ARG A 242 -4.66 3.86 -12.21
N GLN A 243 -3.44 4.24 -11.80
CA GLN A 243 -3.19 4.76 -10.44
C GLN A 243 -4.02 6.03 -10.18
N ALA A 244 -4.09 6.96 -11.14
CA ALA A 244 -4.98 8.12 -11.06
C ALA A 244 -6.45 7.72 -10.97
N SER A 245 -6.88 6.73 -11.77
CA SER A 245 -8.25 6.23 -11.76
C SER A 245 -8.64 5.62 -10.42
N THR A 246 -7.76 4.84 -9.78
CA THR A 246 -8.07 4.22 -8.47
C THR A 246 -8.07 5.23 -7.33
N LEU A 247 -7.31 6.31 -7.44
CA LEU A 247 -7.40 7.45 -6.52
C LEU A 247 -8.74 8.19 -6.68
N GLY A 248 -9.22 8.33 -7.91
CA GLY A 248 -10.36 9.18 -8.25
C GLY A 248 -10.02 10.67 -8.12
N GLU A 249 -11.00 11.55 -8.28
CA GLU A 249 -10.79 13.00 -8.12
C GLU A 249 -10.49 13.38 -6.66
N GLU A 250 -11.24 12.82 -5.72
CA GLU A 250 -11.05 13.06 -4.28
C GLU A 250 -9.67 12.60 -3.81
N GLY A 251 -9.23 11.40 -4.22
CA GLY A 251 -7.93 10.88 -3.82
C GLY A 251 -6.78 11.69 -4.41
N ARG A 252 -6.87 12.09 -5.69
CA ARG A 252 -5.87 12.98 -6.30
C ARG A 252 -5.81 14.34 -5.61
N THR A 253 -6.96 14.89 -5.21
CA THR A 253 -7.05 16.13 -4.43
C THR A 253 -6.41 15.96 -3.06
N ALA A 254 -6.68 14.85 -2.36
CA ALA A 254 -6.07 14.53 -1.07
C ALA A 254 -4.54 14.43 -1.18
N VAL A 255 -4.01 13.79 -2.24
CA VAL A 255 -2.56 13.73 -2.49
C VAL A 255 -1.98 15.13 -2.73
N ARG A 256 -2.61 15.96 -3.58
CA ARG A 256 -2.16 17.35 -3.81
C ARG A 256 -2.10 18.14 -2.50
N GLN A 257 -3.14 18.04 -1.68
CA GLN A 257 -3.21 18.74 -0.39
C GLN A 257 -2.16 18.23 0.60
N PHE A 258 -1.94 16.91 0.65
CA PHE A 258 -0.90 16.30 1.47
C PHE A 258 0.47 16.88 1.13
N VAL A 259 0.82 16.91 -0.16
CA VAL A 259 2.11 17.45 -0.61
C VAL A 259 2.22 18.95 -0.35
N ALA A 260 1.17 19.71 -0.68
CA ALA A 260 1.14 21.15 -0.44
C ALA A 260 1.37 21.54 1.02
N LYS A 261 0.92 20.69 1.96
CA LYS A 261 1.05 20.88 3.41
C LYS A 261 2.37 20.37 4.00
N GLY A 262 3.29 19.85 3.18
CA GLY A 262 4.64 19.46 3.60
C GLY A 262 4.95 17.98 3.56
N GLY A 263 3.97 17.13 3.22
CA GLY A 263 4.22 15.72 2.95
C GLY A 263 5.03 15.54 1.66
N ASP A 264 5.93 14.57 1.62
CA ASP A 264 6.77 14.33 0.45
C ASP A 264 6.13 13.34 -0.53
N TYR A 265 6.47 13.47 -1.80
CA TYR A 265 6.03 12.56 -2.85
C TYR A 265 7.24 11.92 -3.54
N VAL A 266 7.19 10.60 -3.67
CA VAL A 266 8.14 9.83 -4.50
C VAL A 266 7.39 9.09 -5.60
N GLY A 267 7.62 9.50 -6.85
CA GLY A 267 7.06 8.84 -8.03
C GLY A 267 8.10 8.05 -8.79
N ILE A 268 7.91 6.74 -8.96
CA ILE A 268 8.82 5.89 -9.75
C ILE A 268 8.10 5.37 -11.00
N CYS A 269 8.68 5.60 -12.18
CA CYS A 269 8.11 5.21 -13.48
C CYS A 269 6.66 5.71 -13.63
N ALA A 270 5.65 4.84 -13.45
CA ALA A 270 4.24 5.21 -13.47
C ALA A 270 3.88 6.31 -12.46
N GLY A 271 4.47 6.26 -11.25
CA GLY A 271 4.29 7.32 -10.27
C GLY A 271 4.91 8.66 -10.69
N SER A 272 5.96 8.65 -11.52
CA SER A 272 6.48 9.89 -12.13
C SER A 272 5.50 10.47 -13.16
N TYR A 273 4.91 9.62 -14.01
CA TYR A 273 3.84 10.11 -14.90
C TYR A 273 2.66 10.68 -14.11
N LEU A 274 2.30 10.04 -13.00
CA LEU A 274 1.23 10.49 -12.13
C LEU A 274 1.50 11.88 -11.53
N ALA A 275 2.75 12.22 -11.22
CA ALA A 275 3.10 13.54 -10.67
C ALA A 275 3.00 14.69 -11.70
N CYS A 276 3.33 14.40 -12.96
CA CYS A 276 3.45 15.37 -14.04
C CYS A 276 2.17 16.20 -14.25
N SER A 277 2.33 17.51 -14.50
CA SER A 277 1.25 18.43 -14.90
C SER A 277 0.80 18.27 -16.35
N GLY A 278 1.59 17.58 -17.19
CA GLY A 278 1.26 17.34 -18.61
C GLY A 278 0.10 16.38 -18.88
N PHE A 279 -0.61 15.88 -17.86
CA PHE A 279 -1.72 14.95 -18.01
C PHE A 279 -2.95 15.44 -17.23
N SER A 280 -4.13 15.46 -17.87
CA SER A 280 -5.39 15.85 -17.22
C SER A 280 -5.80 14.91 -16.07
N TRP A 281 -5.38 13.65 -16.13
CA TRP A 281 -5.56 12.67 -15.06
C TRP A 281 -4.45 12.73 -14.01
N GLY A 282 -3.34 13.43 -14.28
CA GLY A 282 -2.21 13.55 -13.38
C GLY A 282 -2.55 14.31 -12.09
N LEU A 283 -1.60 14.32 -11.17
CA LEU A 283 -1.65 15.08 -9.94
C LEU A 283 -1.31 16.54 -10.18
N GLY A 284 -0.50 16.88 -11.19
CA GLY A 284 -0.04 18.25 -11.44
C GLY A 284 0.77 18.86 -10.31
N ILE A 285 1.62 18.05 -9.68
CA ILE A 285 2.51 18.45 -8.58
C ILE A 285 3.98 18.56 -9.02
N LEU A 286 4.26 18.30 -10.30
CA LEU A 286 5.57 18.48 -10.92
C LEU A 286 5.36 19.22 -12.25
N ASP A 287 6.10 20.30 -12.48
CA ASP A 287 6.04 21.06 -13.74
C ASP A 287 6.72 20.33 -14.91
N ALA A 288 6.16 19.19 -15.30
CA ALA A 288 6.74 18.33 -16.31
C ALA A 288 5.68 17.76 -17.25
N LYS A 289 6.07 17.63 -18.52
CA LYS A 289 5.36 16.88 -19.56
C LYS A 289 6.31 15.90 -20.22
N THR A 290 5.78 14.91 -20.91
CA THR A 290 6.61 13.95 -21.65
C THR A 290 6.98 14.48 -23.03
N LYS A 291 8.24 14.28 -23.46
CA LYS A 291 8.72 14.64 -24.81
C LYS A 291 7.99 13.93 -25.96
N SER A 292 7.30 12.83 -25.66
CA SER A 292 6.49 12.06 -26.62
C SER A 292 5.31 11.40 -25.92
N ASN A 293 4.16 11.39 -26.59
CA ASN A 293 2.94 10.69 -26.15
C ASN A 293 3.07 9.15 -26.23
N ARG A 294 4.12 8.63 -26.89
CA ARG A 294 4.41 7.19 -26.96
C ARG A 294 5.03 6.73 -25.65
N TRP A 295 4.22 6.11 -24.79
CA TRP A 295 4.67 5.64 -23.47
C TRP A 295 5.41 4.30 -23.52
N LYS A 296 5.14 3.45 -24.52
CA LYS A 296 5.81 2.14 -24.70
C LYS A 296 7.20 2.33 -25.31
N ARG A 297 8.17 2.80 -24.53
CA ARG A 297 9.52 3.13 -25.03
C ARG A 297 10.49 1.95 -25.09
N GLY A 298 10.13 0.84 -24.43
CA GLY A 298 10.94 -0.36 -24.35
C GLY A 298 11.57 -0.56 -22.98
N ARG A 299 12.42 -1.59 -22.92
CA ARG A 299 13.14 -1.99 -21.72
C ARG A 299 14.62 -2.14 -22.03
N ALA A 300 15.46 -1.58 -21.17
CA ALA A 300 16.91 -1.68 -21.27
C ALA A 300 17.53 -1.45 -19.88
N GLU A 301 18.79 -1.83 -19.72
CA GLU A 301 19.63 -1.33 -18.64
C GLU A 301 20.36 -0.10 -19.18
N LEU A 302 20.13 1.06 -18.57
CA LEU A 302 20.66 2.34 -19.05
C LEU A 302 21.63 2.93 -18.03
N PRO A 303 22.81 3.39 -18.45
CA PRO A 303 23.66 4.22 -17.61
C PRO A 303 22.99 5.58 -17.36
N LEU A 304 22.99 5.96 -16.09
CA LEU A 304 22.62 7.28 -15.59
C LEU A 304 23.85 7.97 -15.03
N GLN A 305 23.87 9.29 -15.16
CA GLN A 305 24.91 10.17 -14.61
C GLN A 305 24.25 11.18 -13.67
N LEU A 306 24.73 11.25 -12.43
CA LEU A 306 24.31 12.29 -11.50
C LEU A 306 24.78 13.67 -11.97
N THR A 307 23.95 14.68 -11.73
CA THR A 307 24.34 16.10 -11.79
C THR A 307 25.01 16.52 -10.47
N PRO A 308 25.63 17.71 -10.37
CA PRO A 308 26.15 18.20 -9.09
C PRO A 308 25.10 18.18 -7.97
N ALA A 309 23.87 18.64 -8.24
CA ALA A 309 22.76 18.57 -7.30
C ALA A 309 22.38 17.13 -6.94
N GLY A 310 22.39 16.23 -7.93
CA GLY A 310 22.22 14.80 -7.70
C GLY A 310 23.27 14.22 -6.76
N SER A 311 24.53 14.63 -6.88
CA SER A 311 25.62 14.19 -6.01
C SER A 311 25.40 14.62 -4.55
N GLU A 312 24.73 15.76 -4.32
CA GLU A 312 24.35 16.25 -2.99
C GLU A 312 23.15 15.50 -2.40
N VAL A 313 22.17 15.10 -3.22
CA VAL A 313 21.03 14.28 -2.78
C VAL A 313 21.45 12.83 -2.53
N PHE A 314 22.16 12.24 -3.49
CA PHE A 314 22.57 10.84 -3.47
C PHE A 314 23.96 10.65 -2.84
N THR A 315 24.18 11.28 -1.69
CA THR A 315 25.47 11.21 -0.99
C THR A 315 25.93 9.78 -0.78
N ARG A 316 27.24 9.53 -0.93
CA ARG A 316 27.88 8.21 -0.79
C ARG A 316 27.42 7.15 -1.80
N GLY A 317 26.50 7.48 -2.72
CA GLY A 317 26.17 6.67 -3.88
C GLY A 317 27.17 6.86 -5.01
N PRO A 318 27.17 5.96 -6.01
CA PRO A 318 28.03 6.11 -7.18
C PRO A 318 27.56 7.29 -8.04
N GLN A 319 28.51 7.99 -8.69
CA GLN A 319 28.21 9.10 -9.61
C GLN A 319 27.53 8.63 -10.90
N THR A 320 27.76 7.37 -11.27
CA THR A 320 27.09 6.70 -12.37
C THR A 320 26.55 5.36 -11.92
N ALA A 321 25.39 4.96 -12.44
CA ALA A 321 24.85 3.63 -12.22
C ALA A 321 24.09 3.15 -13.45
N THR A 322 24.19 1.86 -13.71
CA THR A 322 23.36 1.18 -14.71
C THR A 322 22.04 0.81 -14.05
N ILE A 323 20.94 1.42 -14.51
CA ILE A 323 19.61 1.27 -13.93
C ILE A 323 18.66 0.65 -14.95
N ILE A 324 17.83 -0.27 -14.51
CA ILE A 324 16.73 -0.85 -15.28
C ILE A 324 15.76 0.28 -15.67
N TYR A 325 15.63 0.52 -16.97
CA TYR A 325 14.61 1.35 -17.55
C TYR A 325 13.50 0.49 -18.15
N ASN A 326 12.24 0.85 -17.87
CA ASN A 326 11.08 0.17 -18.43
C ASN A 326 9.94 1.17 -18.66
N ASN A 327 9.88 1.75 -19.87
CA ASN A 327 8.82 2.68 -20.29
C ASN A 327 8.66 3.96 -19.43
N GLY A 328 9.64 4.29 -18.58
CA GLY A 328 9.62 5.49 -17.75
C GLY A 328 9.44 6.78 -18.57
N PRO A 329 8.88 7.85 -17.98
CA PRO A 329 8.67 9.10 -18.69
C PRO A 329 10.00 9.74 -19.11
N ILE A 330 10.09 10.21 -20.35
CA ILE A 330 11.16 11.11 -20.79
C ILE A 330 10.60 12.52 -20.65
N ILE A 331 10.99 13.22 -19.59
CA ILE A 331 10.36 14.48 -19.20
C ILE A 331 11.08 15.69 -19.78
N GLN A 332 10.32 16.78 -19.89
CA GLN A 332 10.77 18.14 -20.18
C GLN A 332 9.87 19.11 -19.40
N PRO A 333 10.31 20.36 -19.17
CA PRO A 333 9.48 21.39 -18.54
C PRO A 333 8.11 21.51 -19.22
N HIS A 334 7.06 21.73 -18.42
CA HIS A 334 5.72 21.98 -18.95
C HIS A 334 5.36 23.47 -18.96
N GLU A 335 6.11 24.31 -18.25
CA GLU A 335 5.97 25.77 -18.22
C GLU A 335 4.67 26.21 -17.54
N GLN A 336 4.31 25.56 -16.42
CA GLN A 336 3.16 25.92 -15.59
C GLN A 336 3.58 26.93 -14.50
N PRO A 337 3.15 28.22 -14.58
CA PRO A 337 3.60 29.26 -13.66
C PRO A 337 3.29 28.98 -12.17
N GLU A 338 2.23 28.23 -11.90
CA GLU A 338 1.78 27.87 -10.56
C GLU A 338 2.55 26.71 -9.91
N VAL A 339 3.41 26.00 -10.65
CA VAL A 339 4.22 24.88 -10.12
C VAL A 339 5.70 25.22 -10.32
N PRO A 340 6.52 25.29 -9.25
CA PRO A 340 7.95 25.56 -9.38
C PRO A 340 8.67 24.60 -10.32
N ASP A 341 9.66 25.12 -11.05
CA ASP A 341 10.56 24.33 -11.86
C ASP A 341 11.28 23.28 -11.01
N PHE A 342 11.52 22.12 -11.61
CA PHE A 342 12.27 21.05 -10.97
C PHE A 342 13.77 21.17 -11.21
N GLU A 343 14.55 20.68 -10.26
CA GLU A 343 15.98 20.46 -10.40
C GLU A 343 16.26 19.07 -10.96
N VAL A 344 17.23 18.96 -11.87
CA VAL A 344 17.64 17.67 -12.45
C VAL A 344 18.73 17.06 -11.58
N LEU A 345 18.47 15.87 -11.05
CA LEU A 345 19.42 15.12 -10.22
C LEU A 345 20.22 14.08 -11.00
N ALA A 346 19.66 13.52 -12.07
CA ALA A 346 20.37 12.59 -12.93
C ALA A 346 19.88 12.67 -14.38
N ASN A 347 20.77 12.42 -15.33
CA ASN A 347 20.48 12.38 -16.75
C ASN A 347 20.68 10.98 -17.33
N PHE A 348 19.89 10.64 -18.34
CA PHE A 348 20.17 9.48 -19.19
C PHE A 348 21.40 9.77 -20.07
N THR A 349 22.36 8.84 -20.14
CA THR A 349 23.53 8.96 -21.03
C THR A 349 23.50 7.99 -22.21
N ALA A 350 22.48 7.16 -22.29
CA ALA A 350 22.18 6.28 -23.42
C ALA A 350 20.66 6.26 -23.65
N GLU A 351 20.21 5.55 -24.68
CA GLU A 351 18.80 5.50 -25.04
C GLU A 351 18.27 4.09 -25.31
N VAL A 352 16.95 3.96 -25.15
CA VAL A 352 16.14 2.91 -25.76
C VAL A 352 14.98 3.56 -26.49
N ALA A 353 14.82 3.21 -27.76
CA ALA A 353 13.80 3.77 -28.65
C ALA A 353 13.05 2.63 -29.37
N GLN A 354 12.25 1.87 -28.61
CA GLN A 354 11.39 0.82 -29.15
C GLN A 354 9.95 1.32 -29.36
N ASN A 355 9.14 0.53 -30.06
CA ASN A 355 7.71 0.77 -30.33
C ASN A 355 7.40 2.19 -30.81
N GLU A 356 8.09 2.63 -31.87
CA GLU A 356 7.87 3.93 -32.53
C GLU A 356 8.16 5.15 -31.65
N THR A 357 8.95 4.97 -30.59
CA THR A 357 9.47 6.09 -29.79
C THR A 357 10.50 6.85 -30.62
N PRO A 358 10.40 8.18 -30.76
CA PRO A 358 11.41 8.97 -31.48
C PRO A 358 12.80 8.77 -30.88
N ALA A 359 13.79 8.45 -31.71
CA ALA A 359 15.19 8.35 -31.29
C ALA A 359 15.78 9.74 -30.98
N GLY A 360 16.80 9.79 -30.12
CA GLY A 360 17.52 11.00 -29.74
C GLY A 360 16.85 11.86 -28.66
N ILE A 361 15.62 11.54 -28.23
CA ILE A 361 14.92 12.34 -27.23
C ILE A 361 15.33 12.00 -25.78
N MET A 362 15.92 10.82 -25.57
CA MET A 362 16.28 10.29 -24.24
C MET A 362 17.68 10.72 -23.80
N ILE A 363 18.68 10.69 -24.69
CA ILE A 363 20.06 11.04 -24.33
C ILE A 363 20.09 12.48 -23.80
N HIS A 364 20.76 12.70 -22.67
CA HIS A 364 20.85 13.97 -21.95
C HIS A 364 19.51 14.52 -21.41
N SER A 365 18.43 13.73 -21.45
CA SER A 365 17.18 14.11 -20.80
C SER A 365 17.19 13.78 -19.30
N PRO A 366 16.37 14.48 -18.50
CA PRO A 366 16.24 14.19 -17.08
C PRO A 366 15.72 12.76 -16.83
N ALA A 367 16.47 12.01 -16.02
CA ALA A 367 16.11 10.67 -15.56
C ALA A 367 15.56 10.69 -14.12
N ILE A 368 16.09 11.59 -13.29
CA ILE A 368 15.66 11.83 -11.92
C ILE A 368 15.57 13.33 -11.71
N VAL A 369 14.46 13.80 -11.14
CA VAL A 369 14.23 15.22 -10.85
C VAL A 369 13.65 15.40 -9.45
N LEU A 370 13.95 16.55 -8.84
CA LEU A 370 13.40 16.98 -7.57
C LEU A 370 12.69 18.32 -7.77
N GLY A 371 11.38 18.36 -7.55
CA GLY A 371 10.58 19.57 -7.58
C GLY A 371 9.99 19.90 -6.21
N LYS A 372 9.21 20.98 -6.16
CA LYS A 372 8.42 21.38 -4.99
C LYS A 372 6.96 21.55 -5.38
N PHE A 373 6.06 21.22 -4.45
CA PHE A 373 4.65 21.59 -4.56
C PHE A 373 4.12 22.02 -3.20
N GLY A 374 3.82 23.31 -3.05
CA GLY A 374 3.62 23.92 -1.74
C GLY A 374 4.86 23.73 -0.86
N GLN A 375 4.70 23.09 0.29
CA GLN A 375 5.80 22.86 1.24
C GLN A 375 6.52 21.51 1.05
N GLY A 376 5.93 20.58 0.28
CA GLY A 376 6.46 19.22 0.09
C GLY A 376 7.45 19.10 -1.05
N ASP A 377 8.37 18.14 -0.92
CA ASP A 377 9.31 17.74 -1.97
C ASP A 377 8.67 16.69 -2.90
N VAL A 378 8.96 16.80 -4.20
CA VAL A 378 8.43 15.91 -5.23
C VAL A 378 9.60 15.30 -5.98
N LEU A 379 10.00 14.10 -5.56
CA LEU A 379 11.06 13.33 -6.21
C LEU A 379 10.43 12.41 -7.28
N CYS A 380 10.81 12.63 -8.53
CA CYS A 380 10.36 11.83 -9.66
C CYS A 380 11.52 11.10 -10.33
N ILE A 381 11.42 9.78 -10.33
CA ILE A 381 12.40 8.86 -10.88
C ILE A 381 11.76 8.17 -12.10
N SER A 382 12.35 8.36 -13.28
CA SER A 382 11.87 7.71 -14.51
C SER A 382 12.18 6.21 -14.56
N PRO A 383 13.44 5.77 -14.37
CA PRO A 383 13.78 4.35 -14.37
C PRO A 383 13.52 3.69 -12.99
N HIS A 384 13.99 2.46 -12.79
CA HIS A 384 13.71 1.63 -11.62
C HIS A 384 14.95 1.33 -10.75
N PRO A 385 15.55 2.33 -10.08
CA PRO A 385 16.70 2.10 -9.20
C PRO A 385 16.37 1.17 -8.03
N GLU A 386 15.11 1.11 -7.57
CA GLU A 386 14.64 0.17 -6.54
C GLU A 386 14.74 -1.30 -6.99
N GLN A 387 14.82 -1.54 -8.30
CA GLN A 387 14.97 -2.87 -8.88
C GLN A 387 16.37 -3.10 -9.47
N SER A 388 17.32 -2.16 -9.30
CA SER A 388 18.59 -2.14 -10.04
C SER A 388 19.82 -2.31 -9.14
N GLY A 389 20.03 -3.54 -8.65
CA GLY A 389 21.23 -3.95 -7.91
C GLY A 389 21.61 -3.04 -6.72
N PRO A 390 22.81 -3.21 -6.15
CA PRO A 390 23.23 -2.42 -4.99
C PRO A 390 23.33 -0.91 -5.26
N ALA A 391 23.81 -0.53 -6.46
CA ALA A 391 24.00 0.87 -6.82
C ALA A 391 22.67 1.65 -6.88
N GLY A 392 21.65 1.09 -7.54
CA GLY A 392 20.32 1.72 -7.58
C GLY A 392 19.64 1.75 -6.21
N GLN A 393 19.78 0.69 -5.43
CA GLN A 393 19.23 0.65 -4.07
C GLN A 393 19.86 1.69 -3.14
N GLN A 394 21.18 1.93 -3.26
CA GLN A 394 21.87 3.00 -2.53
C GLN A 394 21.29 4.38 -2.88
N TRP A 395 20.96 4.65 -4.14
CA TRP A 395 20.29 5.89 -4.52
C TRP A 395 18.89 6.02 -3.87
N ILE A 396 18.10 4.96 -3.82
CA ILE A 396 16.80 4.97 -3.13
C ILE A 396 16.94 5.25 -1.63
N THR A 397 17.92 4.63 -0.98
CA THR A 397 18.23 4.89 0.44
C THR A 397 18.69 6.33 0.66
N ALA A 398 19.57 6.85 -0.19
CA ALA A 398 20.07 8.21 -0.07
C ALA A 398 18.98 9.26 -0.31
N ALA A 399 18.09 9.04 -1.28
CA ALA A 399 16.90 9.88 -1.49
C ALA A 399 16.01 9.92 -0.25
N LEU A 400 15.70 8.77 0.37
CA LEU A 400 14.90 8.74 1.59
C LEU A 400 15.55 9.56 2.71
N ARG A 401 16.87 9.42 2.92
CA ARG A 401 17.60 10.18 3.94
C ARG A 401 17.59 11.68 3.64
N HIS A 402 17.71 12.08 2.38
CA HIS A 402 17.58 13.47 1.97
C HIS A 402 16.19 14.03 2.27
N LEU A 403 15.12 13.32 1.92
CA LEU A 403 13.74 13.77 2.19
C LEU A 403 13.47 13.86 3.70
N ARG A 404 14.00 12.91 4.48
CA ARG A 404 13.83 12.88 5.94
C ARG A 404 14.63 13.96 6.68
N TYR A 405 15.88 14.19 6.29
CA TYR A 405 16.82 15.02 7.08
C TYR A 405 17.29 16.29 6.37
N GLY A 406 17.24 16.34 5.04
CA GLY A 406 17.71 17.46 4.23
C GLY A 406 16.92 18.76 4.47
N LYS A 407 15.69 18.65 4.97
CA LYS A 407 14.88 19.80 5.41
C LYS A 407 15.41 20.49 6.67
N ALA A 408 16.25 19.81 7.48
CA ALA A 408 16.77 20.32 8.75
C ALA A 408 17.83 21.44 8.61
N GLY A 409 18.08 21.94 7.40
CA GLY A 409 18.91 23.12 7.16
C GLY A 409 18.32 24.46 7.64
N THR A 410 17.11 24.47 8.23
CA THR A 410 16.53 25.69 8.83
C THR A 410 16.16 25.60 10.30
N GLU A 411 16.17 24.43 10.95
CA GLU A 411 16.10 24.33 12.41
C GLU A 411 16.48 22.91 12.85
N ALA A 412 17.72 22.75 13.29
CA ALA A 412 18.18 21.53 13.92
C ALA A 412 17.41 21.32 15.24
N LYS A 413 16.56 20.30 15.31
CA LYS A 413 16.27 19.62 16.58
C LYS A 413 17.28 18.49 16.75
N THR A 414 18.34 18.79 17.49
CA THR A 414 19.24 17.77 18.05
C THR A 414 18.66 17.25 19.37
N PRO A 415 19.18 16.11 19.84
CA PRO A 415 18.53 14.80 19.90
C PRO A 415 17.35 14.70 20.87
#